data_AF-A0A316WL27-F1
#
_entry.id   AF-A0A316WL27-F1
#
_cell.length_a   1.000
_cell.length_b   1.000
_cell.length_c   1.000
_cell.angle_alpha   90.00
_cell.angle_beta   90.00
_cell.angle_gamma   90.00
#
_symmetry.space_group_name_H-M   'P 1'
#
loop_
_entity.id
_entity.type
_entity.pdbx_description
1 polymer ?
#
loop_
_entity_poly.entity_id
_entity_poly.type
_entity_poly.pdbx_seq_one_letter_code
_entity_poly.pdbx_strand_id
1 'polypeptide(L)'
;TEPSKIVNLLDENSHFDVIIVDTAGFADQLTFALSSITDLLVIPCKISSFDGDQVIAFVNQLRELTAKDKKEMPKYKVVLNEYDPITKNSKSLENVYKSFLEHNISVSDVLMQKRERVKTITEGTGSLYLLKGKDDATVNAQTNSRNLAYDLLNN
;
A
#
# COMPACT_ATOMS: atom_id res chain seq x y z
N THR A 1 -17.60 -5.41 -8.90
CA THR A 1 -17.59 -6.88 -9.03
C THR A 1 -18.26 -7.47 -7.82
N GLU A 2 -19.10 -8.50 -7.95
CA GLU A 2 -19.69 -9.14 -6.76
C GLU A 2 -18.60 -9.85 -5.94
N PRO A 3 -18.57 -9.70 -4.61
CA PRO A 3 -17.55 -10.32 -3.74
C PRO A 3 -17.40 -11.82 -3.94
N SER A 4 -18.50 -12.54 -4.21
CA SER A 4 -18.52 -13.98 -4.46
C SER A 4 -17.69 -14.41 -5.67
N LYS A 5 -17.64 -13.58 -6.72
CA LYS A 5 -16.85 -13.89 -7.92
C LYS A 5 -15.36 -13.81 -7.65
N ILE A 6 -14.94 -12.92 -6.75
CA ILE A 6 -13.51 -12.79 -6.41
C ILE A 6 -13.07 -13.96 -5.56
N VAL A 7 -13.87 -14.40 -4.58
CA VAL A 7 -13.54 -15.59 -3.78
C VAL A 7 -13.32 -16.81 -4.68
N ASN A 8 -14.22 -17.06 -5.63
CA ASN A 8 -14.05 -18.16 -6.58
C ASN A 8 -12.77 -18.02 -7.42
N LEU A 9 -12.46 -16.82 -7.89
CA LEU A 9 -11.22 -16.57 -8.63
C LEU A 9 -9.98 -16.82 -7.77
N LEU A 10 -10.00 -16.46 -6.49
CA LEU A 10 -8.89 -16.75 -5.57
C LEU A 10 -8.72 -18.25 -5.35
N ASP A 11 -9.82 -18.99 -5.16
CA ASP A 11 -9.81 -20.44 -4.98
C ASP A 11 -9.28 -21.18 -6.22
N GLU A 12 -9.73 -20.78 -7.41
CA GLU A 12 -9.26 -21.32 -8.70
C GLU A 12 -7.75 -21.08 -8.93
N ASN A 13 -7.22 -20.01 -8.33
CA ASN A 13 -5.82 -19.60 -8.45
C ASN A 13 -4.99 -19.90 -7.20
N SER A 14 -5.50 -20.75 -6.28
CA SER A 14 -4.82 -21.15 -5.03
C SER A 14 -3.50 -21.91 -5.22
N HIS A 15 -3.15 -22.26 -6.46
CA HIS A 15 -1.89 -22.90 -6.82
C HIS A 15 -0.72 -21.91 -6.97
N PHE A 16 -0.97 -20.60 -6.99
CA PHE A 16 0.09 -19.59 -6.99
C PHE A 16 0.61 -19.32 -5.57
N ASP A 17 1.93 -19.09 -5.44
CA ASP A 17 2.54 -18.75 -4.15
C ASP A 17 2.07 -17.40 -3.60
N VAL A 18 1.77 -16.45 -4.50
CA VAL A 18 1.35 -15.08 -4.17
C VAL A 18 0.30 -14.61 -5.17
N ILE A 19 -0.82 -14.10 -4.65
CA ILE A 19 -1.87 -13.44 -5.44
C ILE A 19 -1.91 -11.96 -5.03
N ILE A 20 -1.72 -11.06 -5.99
CA ILE A 20 -1.82 -9.61 -5.77
C ILE A 20 -3.14 -9.14 -6.38
N VAL A 21 -3.99 -8.51 -5.56
CA VAL A 21 -5.24 -7.91 -6.00
C VAL A 21 -5.12 -6.39 -5.92
N ASP A 22 -5.22 -5.73 -7.07
CA ASP A 22 -5.27 -4.27 -7.15
C ASP A 22 -6.74 -3.81 -7.18
N THR A 23 -7.08 -2.84 -6.32
CA THR A 23 -8.44 -2.35 -6.13
C THR A 23 -8.53 -0.86 -6.40
N ALA A 24 -9.62 -0.42 -7.03
CA ALA A 24 -9.88 0.99 -7.24
C ALA A 24 -10.29 1.70 -5.93
N GLY A 25 -9.32 2.24 -5.20
CA GLY A 25 -9.55 3.12 -4.05
C GLY A 25 -10.04 2.43 -2.76
N PHE A 26 -10.16 3.24 -1.71
CA PHE A 26 -10.37 2.77 -0.33
C PHE A 26 -11.84 2.55 0.06
N ALA A 27 -12.79 3.16 -0.65
CA ALA A 27 -14.19 3.28 -0.21
C ALA A 27 -15.17 2.31 -0.90
N ASP A 28 -14.69 1.31 -1.62
CA ASP A 28 -15.56 0.32 -2.26
C ASP A 28 -15.86 -0.85 -1.31
N GLN A 29 -17.09 -1.35 -1.32
CA GLN A 29 -17.50 -2.57 -0.62
C GLN A 29 -16.63 -3.77 -0.99
N LEU A 30 -16.10 -3.76 -2.22
CA LEU A 30 -15.16 -4.76 -2.70
C LEU A 30 -13.85 -4.77 -1.91
N THR A 31 -13.30 -3.59 -1.60
CA THR A 31 -12.06 -3.44 -0.82
C THR A 31 -12.22 -3.99 0.60
N PHE A 32 -13.39 -3.79 1.21
CA PHE A 32 -13.71 -4.36 2.53
C PHE A 32 -13.94 -5.88 2.50
N ALA A 33 -14.58 -6.39 1.44
CA ALA A 33 -14.75 -7.84 1.28
C ALA A 33 -13.40 -8.53 1.08
N LEU A 34 -12.52 -7.92 0.27
CA LEU A 34 -11.16 -8.39 0.03
C LEU A 34 -10.29 -8.31 1.28
N SER A 35 -10.34 -7.22 2.03
CA SER A 35 -9.53 -7.09 3.24
C SER A 35 -9.84 -8.19 4.26
N SER A 36 -11.06 -8.73 4.29
CA SER A 36 -11.44 -9.81 5.18
C SER A 36 -10.86 -11.18 4.83
N ILE A 37 -10.31 -11.36 3.62
CA ILE A 37 -9.79 -12.64 3.11
C ILE A 37 -8.33 -12.57 2.69
N THR A 38 -7.69 -11.39 2.80
CA THR A 38 -6.28 -11.20 2.47
C THR A 38 -5.39 -11.40 3.69
N ASP A 39 -4.22 -12.02 3.50
CA ASP A 39 -3.18 -12.12 4.53
C ASP A 39 -2.49 -10.79 4.85
N LEU A 40 -2.45 -9.87 3.86
CA LEU A 40 -1.83 -8.56 3.97
C LEU A 40 -2.56 -7.53 3.11
N LEU A 41 -2.97 -6.42 3.73
CA LEU A 41 -3.50 -5.25 3.06
C LEU A 41 -2.45 -4.14 2.99
N VAL A 42 -2.09 -3.73 1.77
CA VAL A 42 -1.15 -2.63 1.52
C VAL A 42 -1.93 -1.38 1.13
N ILE A 43 -1.78 -0.31 1.91
CA ILE A 43 -2.54 0.94 1.74
C ILE A 43 -1.57 2.05 1.29
N PRO A 44 -1.49 2.37 -0.01
CA PRO A 44 -0.67 3.49 -0.46
C PRO A 44 -1.24 4.81 0.06
N CYS A 45 -0.41 5.70 0.57
CA CYS A 45 -0.84 7.00 1.10
C CYS A 45 0.10 8.12 0.65
N LYS A 46 -0.42 9.14 -0.02
CA LYS A 46 0.33 10.37 -0.30
C LYS A 46 0.62 11.09 1.01
N ILE A 47 1.77 11.76 1.08
CA ILE A 47 2.16 12.58 2.23
C ILE A 47 1.35 13.90 2.21
N SER A 48 0.08 13.82 2.59
CA SER A 48 -0.84 14.94 2.70
C SER A 48 -1.89 14.65 3.78
N SER A 49 -2.41 15.69 4.43
CA SER A 49 -3.46 15.53 5.45
C SER A 49 -4.72 14.88 4.86
N PHE A 50 -5.13 15.30 3.66
CA PHE A 50 -6.33 14.78 3.01
C PHE A 50 -6.27 13.27 2.75
N ASP A 51 -5.12 12.75 2.31
CA ASP A 51 -4.96 11.31 2.08
C ASP A 51 -4.80 10.56 3.40
N GLY A 52 -4.08 11.14 4.37
CA GLY A 52 -3.98 10.58 5.72
C GLY A 52 -5.33 10.43 6.42
N ASP A 53 -6.20 11.44 6.32
CA ASP A 53 -7.54 11.42 6.91
C ASP A 53 -8.41 10.31 6.28
N GLN A 54 -8.30 10.10 4.95
CA GLN A 54 -8.99 9.00 4.28
C GLN A 54 -8.50 7.62 4.73
N VAL A 55 -7.19 7.46 4.91
CA VAL A 55 -6.62 6.22 5.43
C VAL A 55 -7.10 5.94 6.86
N ILE A 56 -7.12 6.96 7.72
CA ILE A 56 -7.61 6.83 9.09
C ILE A 56 -9.09 6.43 9.10
N ALA A 57 -9.92 7.11 8.30
CA ALA A 57 -11.34 6.79 8.18
C ALA A 57 -11.56 5.34 7.70
N PHE A 58 -10.82 4.91 6.66
CA PHE A 58 -10.89 3.56 6.13
C PHE A 58 -10.50 2.50 7.17
N VAL A 59 -9.37 2.69 7.86
CA VAL A 59 -8.90 1.75 8.89
C VAL A 59 -9.88 1.68 10.06
N ASN A 60 -10.45 2.81 10.50
CA ASN A 60 -11.45 2.81 11.57
C ASN A 60 -12.72 2.09 11.16
N GLN A 61 -13.21 2.32 9.93
CA GLN A 61 -14.34 1.59 9.39
C GLN A 61 -14.06 0.08 9.31
N LEU A 62 -12.85 -0.32 8.93
CA LEU A 62 -12.44 -1.72 8.88
C LEU A 62 -12.39 -2.34 10.29
N ARG A 63 -11.90 -1.61 11.29
CA ARG A 63 -11.94 -2.03 12.71
C ARG A 63 -13.37 -2.23 13.20
N GLU A 64 -14.28 -1.30 12.88
CA GLU A 64 -15.69 -1.39 13.26
C GLU A 64 -16.38 -2.60 12.63
N LEU A 65 -16.17 -2.82 11.32
CA LEU A 65 -16.75 -3.95 10.59
C LEU A 65 -16.23 -5.30 11.11
N THR A 66 -14.91 -5.43 11.31
CA THR A 66 -14.32 -6.66 11.83
C THR A 66 -14.77 -6.93 13.27
N ALA A 67 -14.86 -5.91 14.13
CA ALA A 67 -15.42 -6.05 15.47
C ALA A 67 -16.90 -6.48 15.46
N LYS A 68 -17.71 -5.87 14.59
CA LYS A 68 -19.14 -6.21 14.43
C LYS A 68 -19.34 -7.66 14.00
N ASP A 69 -18.52 -8.14 13.06
CA ASP A 69 -18.59 -9.50 12.52
C ASP A 69 -17.81 -10.52 13.35
N LYS A 70 -17.18 -10.10 14.46
CA LYS A 70 -16.29 -10.92 15.31
C LYS A 70 -15.15 -11.58 14.53
N LYS A 71 -14.61 -10.85 13.55
CA LYS A 71 -13.44 -11.25 12.77
C LYS A 71 -12.20 -10.55 13.31
N GLU A 72 -11.05 -11.18 13.09
CA GLU A 72 -9.78 -10.51 13.33
C GLU A 72 -9.54 -9.39 12.31
N MET A 73 -8.88 -8.33 12.74
CA MET A 73 -8.43 -7.27 11.84
C MET A 73 -7.37 -7.86 10.91
N PRO A 74 -7.48 -7.70 9.58
CA PRO A 74 -6.43 -8.16 8.68
C PRO A 74 -5.14 -7.41 8.96
N LYS A 75 -4.00 -8.08 8.76
CA LYS A 75 -2.71 -7.39 8.81
C LYS A 75 -2.71 -6.32 7.72
N TYR A 76 -2.28 -5.12 8.07
CA TYR A 76 -2.17 -4.03 7.11
C TYR A 76 -0.94 -3.17 7.38
N LYS A 77 -0.46 -2.53 6.30
CA LYS A 77 0.57 -1.49 6.37
C LYS A 77 0.23 -0.35 5.43
N VAL A 78 0.36 0.87 5.96
CA VAL A 78 0.29 2.10 5.17
C VAL A 78 1.66 2.41 4.60
N VAL A 79 1.72 2.58 3.28
CA VAL A 79 2.95 2.93 2.57
C VAL A 79 2.87 4.38 2.15
N LEU A 80 3.63 5.23 2.85
CA LEU A 80 3.76 6.63 2.47
C LEU A 80 4.50 6.73 1.13
N ASN A 81 3.83 7.26 0.11
CA ASN A 81 4.33 7.37 -1.25
C ASN A 81 4.59 8.83 -1.67
N GLU A 82 5.20 8.98 -2.85
CA GLU A 82 5.62 10.28 -3.40
C GLU A 82 6.56 11.06 -2.48
N TYR A 83 7.33 10.36 -1.64
CA TYR A 83 8.30 10.97 -0.75
C TYR A 83 9.45 11.61 -1.55
N ASP A 84 9.75 12.87 -1.23
CA ASP A 84 10.91 13.58 -1.77
C ASP A 84 11.97 13.73 -0.65
N PRO A 85 13.16 13.12 -0.80
CA PRO A 85 14.26 13.27 0.17
C PRO A 85 14.65 14.72 0.45
N ILE A 86 14.46 15.63 -0.51
CA ILE A 86 14.75 17.06 -0.33
C ILE A 86 13.80 17.67 0.70
N THR A 87 12.58 17.16 0.80
CA THR A 87 11.54 17.64 1.72
C THR A 87 11.37 16.74 2.96
N LYS A 88 12.44 16.01 3.34
CA LYS A 88 12.46 15.08 4.49
C LYS A 88 11.95 15.67 5.81
N ASN A 89 12.13 16.97 6.01
CA ASN A 89 11.69 17.68 7.22
C ASN A 89 10.44 18.55 6.97
N SER A 90 9.62 18.18 5.99
CA SER A 90 8.38 18.90 5.72
C SER A 90 7.42 18.73 6.89
N LYS A 91 6.76 19.83 7.27
CA LYS A 91 5.67 19.81 8.26
C LYS A 91 4.56 18.84 7.86
N SER A 92 4.34 18.64 6.57
CA SER A 92 3.35 17.69 6.06
C SER A 92 3.65 16.26 6.47
N LEU A 93 4.92 15.82 6.34
CA LEU A 93 5.34 14.49 6.75
C LEU A 93 5.20 14.30 8.26
N GLU A 94 5.66 15.27 9.04
CA GLU A 94 5.55 15.28 10.50
C GLU A 94 4.08 15.19 10.96
N ASN A 95 3.20 16.00 10.36
CA ASN A 95 1.79 16.02 10.71
C ASN A 95 1.09 14.69 10.37
N VAL A 96 1.37 14.10 9.20
CA VAL A 96 0.79 12.81 8.82
C VAL A 96 1.26 11.71 9.78
N TYR A 97 2.56 11.66 10.08
CA TYR A 97 3.07 10.69 11.05
C TYR A 97 2.47 10.86 12.45
N LYS A 98 2.36 12.10 12.93
CA LYS A 98 1.74 12.39 14.22
C LYS A 98 0.27 11.93 14.24
N SER A 99 -0.49 12.24 13.19
CA SER A 99 -1.88 11.80 13.07
C SER A 99 -2.01 10.28 13.04
N PHE A 100 -1.13 9.59 12.29
CA PHE A 100 -1.09 8.13 12.25
C PHE A 100 -0.74 7.50 13.60
N LEU A 101 0.19 8.09 14.34
CA LEU A 101 0.53 7.64 15.69
C LEU A 101 -0.66 7.79 16.64
N GLU A 102 -1.35 8.93 16.62
CA GLU A 102 -2.53 9.21 17.45
C GLU A 102 -3.68 8.22 17.18
N HIS A 103 -3.82 7.74 15.94
CA HIS A 103 -4.86 6.80 15.52
C HIS A 103 -4.41 5.32 15.48
N ASN A 104 -3.20 5.03 15.98
CA ASN A 104 -2.58 3.70 15.99
C ASN A 104 -2.55 3.06 14.58
N ILE A 105 -2.17 3.83 13.57
CA ILE A 105 -2.06 3.35 12.19
C ILE A 105 -0.71 2.67 11.99
N SER A 106 -0.74 1.44 11.46
CA SER A 106 0.45 0.68 11.07
C SER A 106 1.06 1.29 9.80
N VAL A 107 2.29 1.80 9.89
CA VAL A 107 3.02 2.43 8.78
C VAL A 107 4.26 1.61 8.45
N SER A 108 4.57 1.47 7.16
CA SER A 108 5.83 0.91 6.67
C SER A 108 7.03 1.76 7.12
N ASP A 109 8.11 1.11 7.54
CA ASP A 109 9.38 1.78 7.85
C ASP A 109 10.08 2.32 6.59
N VAL A 110 9.65 1.83 5.42
CA VAL A 110 10.17 2.24 4.11
C VAL A 110 9.18 3.20 3.43
N LEU A 111 9.65 4.41 3.15
CA LEU A 111 8.95 5.42 2.34
C LEU A 111 9.17 5.15 0.85
N MET A 112 8.11 5.26 0.04
CA MET A 112 8.20 5.15 -1.42
C MET A 112 8.51 6.51 -2.04
N GLN A 113 9.68 6.60 -2.67
CA GLN A 113 10.16 7.86 -3.26
C GLN A 113 9.38 8.26 -4.51
N LYS A 114 9.17 9.57 -4.70
CA LYS A 114 8.63 10.15 -5.94
C LYS A 114 9.61 9.87 -7.09
N ARG A 115 9.08 9.51 -8.26
CA ARG A 115 9.89 9.15 -9.44
C ARG A 115 9.37 9.88 -10.68
N GLU A 116 10.06 10.92 -11.13
CA GLU A 116 9.67 11.63 -12.36
C GLU A 116 10.10 10.88 -13.63
N ARG A 117 11.26 10.20 -13.61
CA ARG A 117 11.81 9.50 -14.79
C ARG A 117 11.23 8.11 -15.05
N VAL A 118 10.67 7.46 -14.02
CA VAL A 118 10.10 6.09 -14.16
C VAL A 118 8.71 6.14 -14.79
N LYS A 119 7.97 7.24 -14.62
CA LYS A 119 6.63 7.42 -15.18
C LYS A 119 6.64 7.22 -16.71
N THR A 120 7.65 7.77 -17.38
CA THR A 120 7.88 7.66 -18.82
C THR A 120 8.25 6.24 -19.28
N ILE A 121 8.78 5.40 -18.39
CA ILE A 121 9.25 4.04 -18.69
C ILE A 121 8.13 3.00 -18.47
N THR A 122 7.27 3.24 -17.49
CA THR A 122 6.12 2.38 -17.17
C THR A 122 4.89 2.67 -18.04
N GLU A 123 4.85 3.82 -18.73
CA GLU A 123 3.77 4.17 -19.68
C GLU A 123 3.79 3.32 -20.98
N GLY A 124 4.58 2.24 -21.07
CA GLY A 124 4.48 1.32 -22.21
C GLY A 124 5.32 0.04 -22.25
N THR A 125 6.24 -0.24 -21.32
CA THR A 125 7.28 -1.28 -21.60
C THR A 125 7.75 -2.19 -20.44
N GLY A 126 7.12 -2.19 -19.26
CA GLY A 126 7.36 -3.22 -18.22
C GLY A 126 7.64 -2.70 -16.81
N SER A 127 7.91 -3.62 -15.87
CA SER A 127 8.20 -3.30 -14.47
C SER A 127 9.64 -2.80 -14.27
N LEU A 128 9.89 -2.07 -13.18
CA LEU A 128 11.24 -1.62 -12.79
C LEU A 128 12.28 -2.75 -12.74
N TYR A 129 11.83 -3.97 -12.44
CA TYR A 129 12.67 -5.16 -12.40
C TYR A 129 13.29 -5.47 -13.77
N LEU A 130 12.59 -5.14 -14.85
CA LEU A 130 13.06 -5.40 -16.22
C LEU A 130 14.03 -4.34 -16.73
N LEU A 131 14.20 -3.23 -16.01
CA LEU A 131 15.13 -2.17 -16.39
C LEU A 131 16.56 -2.58 -16.04
N LYS A 132 17.37 -2.77 -17.09
CA LYS A 132 18.81 -3.03 -16.99
C LYS A 132 19.63 -1.72 -16.89
N GLY A 133 19.04 -0.65 -16.36
CA GLY A 133 19.69 0.65 -16.18
C GLY A 133 20.75 0.57 -15.09
N LYS A 134 21.97 1.04 -15.39
CA LYS A 134 23.07 1.19 -14.42
C LYS A 134 23.14 2.59 -13.81
N ASP A 135 22.20 3.47 -14.15
CA ASP A 135 22.18 4.81 -13.58
C ASP A 135 21.68 4.77 -12.13
N ASP A 136 22.20 5.69 -11.32
CA ASP A 136 21.91 5.73 -9.89
C ASP A 136 20.41 5.87 -9.59
N ALA A 137 19.64 6.55 -10.45
CA ALA A 137 18.20 6.71 -10.23
C ALA A 137 17.45 5.38 -10.39
N THR A 138 17.78 4.58 -11.41
CA THR A 138 17.23 3.23 -11.58
C THR A 138 17.61 2.30 -10.44
N VAL A 139 18.89 2.29 -10.03
CA VAL A 139 19.38 1.45 -8.93
C VAL A 139 18.72 1.84 -7.60
N ASN A 140 18.58 3.14 -7.33
CA ASN A 140 17.91 3.65 -6.13
C ASN A 140 16.42 3.27 -6.12
N ALA A 141 15.73 3.37 -7.26
CA ALA A 141 14.33 2.98 -7.37
C ALA A 141 14.10 1.48 -7.14
N GLN A 142 14.96 0.63 -7.73
CA GLN A 142 14.93 -0.83 -7.52
C GLN A 142 15.22 -1.18 -6.05
N THR A 143 16.21 -0.54 -5.45
CA THR A 143 16.57 -0.75 -4.03
C THR A 143 15.44 -0.31 -3.11
N ASN A 144 14.83 0.86 -3.34
CA ASN A 144 13.70 1.35 -2.56
C ASN A 144 12.49 0.40 -2.66
N SER A 145 12.14 -0.06 -3.87
CA SER A 145 11.06 -1.03 -4.06
C SER A 145 11.36 -2.40 -3.43
N ARG A 146 12.61 -2.87 -3.49
CA ARG A 146 13.03 -4.12 -2.85
C ARG A 146 12.96 -4.04 -1.32
N ASN A 147 13.43 -2.94 -0.75
CA ASN A 147 13.37 -2.73 0.70
C ASN A 147 11.93 -2.64 1.18
N LEU A 148 11.05 -1.98 0.43
CA LEU A 148 9.62 -1.97 0.74
C LEU A 148 9.05 -3.39 0.72
N ALA A 149 9.33 -4.19 -0.32
CA ALA A 149 8.83 -5.55 -0.39
C ALA A 149 9.28 -6.40 0.81
N TYR A 150 10.54 -6.26 1.26
CA TYR A 150 11.00 -6.92 2.48
C TYR A 150 10.29 -6.42 3.74
N ASP A 151 10.09 -5.11 3.89
CA ASP A 151 9.35 -4.56 5.03
C ASP A 151 7.89 -5.06 5.10
N LEU A 152 7.26 -5.22 3.94
CA LEU A 152 5.88 -5.71 3.84
C LEU A 152 5.76 -7.20 4.16
N LEU A 153 6.75 -8.03 3.79
CA LEU A 153 6.64 -9.49 3.89
C LEU A 153 7.29 -10.11 5.13
N ASN A 154 8.21 -9.41 5.80
CA ASN A 154 9.01 -9.99 6.90
C ASN A 154 8.63 -9.52 8.32
N ASN A 155 7.42 -8.97 8.50
CA ASN A 155 6.92 -8.50 9.81
C ASN A 155 5.67 -9.23 10.29
#